data_AF-A0A3Q0JNC8-F1
#
_entry.id   AF-A0A3Q0JNC8-F1
#
_cell.length_a   1.000
_cell.length_b   1.000
_cell.length_c   1.000
_cell.angle_alpha   90.00
_cell.angle_beta   90.00
_cell.angle_gamma   90.00
#
_symmetry.space_group_name_H-M   'P 1'
#
loop_
_entity.id
_entity.type
_entity.pdbx_description
1 polymer ?
#
loop_
_entity_poly.entity_id
_entity_poly.type
_entity_poly.pdbx_seq_one_letter_code
_entity_poly.pdbx_strand_id
1 'polypeptide(L)'
;MGEKCEFCEEIQRQHRESTYKTPTLSKTGKILLALSGGTALALTTICYSFVSPAFRKITLPYVPATPTQINNILKALEGRSGKLIDLGSGDGRI
;
A
#
# COMPACT_ATOMS: atom_id res chain seq x y z
N MET A 1 7.98 41.61 -47.62
CA MET A 1 8.69 41.35 -46.34
C MET A 1 7.98 42.21 -45.31
N GLY A 2 6.92 41.67 -44.72
CA GLY A 2 5.96 42.44 -43.94
C GLY A 2 6.53 42.80 -42.58
N GLU A 3 6.42 44.08 -42.21
CA GLU A 3 6.69 44.59 -40.88
C GLU A 3 5.88 43.77 -39.87
N LYS A 4 6.58 43.06 -38.98
CA LYS A 4 5.95 42.51 -37.79
C LYS A 4 5.40 43.70 -37.01
N CYS A 5 4.08 43.71 -36.80
CA CYS A 5 3.42 44.69 -35.97
C CYS A 5 4.01 44.59 -34.55
N GLU A 6 4.60 45.69 -34.08
CA GLU A 6 5.21 45.85 -32.75
C GLU A 6 4.24 45.41 -31.64
N PHE A 7 2.94 45.64 -31.87
CA PHE A 7 1.84 45.18 -31.01
C PHE A 7 1.75 43.65 -30.87
N CYS A 8 2.06 42.88 -31.93
CA CYS A 8 2.03 41.42 -31.87
C CYS A 8 3.16 40.86 -30.99
N GLU A 9 4.32 41.52 -30.95
CA GLU A 9 5.42 41.11 -30.07
C GLU A 9 5.11 41.46 -28.60
N GLU A 10 4.43 42.57 -28.32
CA GLU A 10 3.96 42.94 -26.97
C GLU A 10 2.93 41.94 -26.42
N ILE A 11 1.92 41.57 -27.23
CA ILE A 11 0.90 40.56 -26.88
C ILE A 11 1.55 39.21 -26.62
N GLN A 12 2.48 38.77 -27.48
CA GLN A 12 3.20 37.51 -27.27
C GLN A 12 4.11 37.55 -26.04
N ARG A 13 4.69 38.70 -25.69
CA ARG A 13 5.52 38.85 -24.49
C ARG A 13 4.69 38.76 -23.21
N GLN A 14 3.56 39.46 -23.15
CA GLN A 14 2.65 39.39 -22.00
C GLN A 14 2.06 37.98 -21.80
N HIS A 15 1.69 37.31 -22.90
CA HIS A 15 1.17 35.94 -22.81
C HIS A 15 2.25 34.96 -22.32
N ARG A 16 3.51 35.14 -22.72
CA ARG A 16 4.64 34.32 -22.27
C ARG A 16 4.98 34.54 -20.78
N GLU A 17 4.88 35.78 -20.29
CA GLU A 17 5.08 36.11 -18.87
C GLU A 17 3.93 35.61 -17.97
N SER A 18 2.68 35.70 -18.44
CA SER A 18 1.51 35.19 -17.72
C SER A 18 1.51 33.65 -17.64
N THR A 19 1.97 32.98 -18.70
CA THR A 19 1.99 31.50 -18.80
C THR A 19 3.16 30.86 -18.03
N TYR A 20 4.21 31.61 -17.67
CA TYR A 20 5.42 31.06 -17.03
C TYR A 20 5.52 31.25 -15.51
N LYS A 21 4.49 31.80 -14.84
CA LYS A 21 4.50 31.82 -13.37
C LYS A 21 4.28 30.40 -12.83
N THR A 22 5.36 29.64 -12.70
CA THR A 22 5.37 28.38 -11.95
C THR A 22 4.84 28.66 -10.55
N PRO A 23 3.74 28.03 -10.14
CA PRO A 23 3.19 28.24 -8.82
C PRO A 23 4.22 27.81 -7.79
N THR A 24 4.74 28.77 -7.02
CA THR A 24 5.67 28.48 -5.93
C THR A 24 4.86 27.93 -4.76
N LEU A 25 5.07 26.66 -4.42
CA LEU A 25 4.35 26.04 -3.32
C LEU A 25 4.69 26.74 -2.00
N SER A 26 3.66 27.27 -1.33
CA SER A 26 3.78 27.90 -0.02
C SER A 26 4.41 26.96 1.01
N LYS A 27 5.12 27.50 2.01
CA LYS A 27 5.70 26.72 3.12
C LYS A 27 4.63 25.85 3.80
N THR A 28 3.43 26.41 4.02
CA THR A 28 2.30 25.67 4.57
C THR A 28 1.87 24.54 3.64
N GLY A 29 1.83 24.78 2.32
CA GLY A 29 1.51 23.75 1.33
C GLY A 29 2.51 22.59 1.35
N LYS A 30 3.81 22.89 1.48
CA LYS A 30 4.87 21.89 1.63
C LYS A 30 4.70 21.05 2.89
N ILE A 31 4.39 21.70 4.02
CA ILE A 31 4.17 21.01 5.31
C ILE A 31 2.95 20.08 5.23
N LEU A 32 1.83 20.58 4.70
CA LEU A 32 0.61 19.78 4.56
C LEU A 32 0.84 18.57 3.63
N LEU A 33 1.55 18.77 2.52
CA LEU A 33 1.91 17.68 1.62
C LEU A 33 2.80 16.63 2.31
N ALA A 34 3.83 17.07 3.03
CA ALA A 34 4.72 16.17 3.75
C ALA A 34 4.00 15.38 4.85
N LEU A 35 3.13 16.04 5.63
CA LEU A 35 2.38 15.38 6.70
C LEU A 35 1.37 14.38 6.15
N SER A 36 0.58 14.77 5.15
CA SER A 36 -0.43 13.88 4.55
C SER A 36 0.21 12.71 3.81
N GLY A 37 1.18 12.97 2.94
CA GLY A 37 1.89 11.93 2.20
C GLY A 37 2.72 11.01 3.10
N GLY A 38 3.43 11.59 4.07
CA GLY A 38 4.20 10.82 5.06
C GLY A 38 3.31 9.91 5.90
N THR A 39 2.17 10.42 6.38
CA THR A 39 1.20 9.61 7.14
C THR A 39 0.63 8.48 6.29
N ALA A 40 0.25 8.75 5.04
CA ALA A 40 -0.28 7.74 4.13
C ALA A 40 0.74 6.62 3.87
N LEU A 41 2.01 6.97 3.61
CA LEU A 41 3.09 6.00 3.38
C LEU A 41 3.41 5.19 4.64
N ALA A 42 3.46 5.84 5.80
CA ALA A 42 3.71 5.17 7.08
C ALA A 42 2.61 4.15 7.39
N LEU A 43 1.33 4.56 7.29
CA LEU A 43 0.19 3.67 7.49
C LEU A 43 0.21 2.52 6.48
N THR A 44 0.44 2.81 5.20
CA THR A 44 0.52 1.78 4.16
C THR A 44 1.59 0.75 4.49
N THR A 45 2.79 1.19 4.89
CA THR A 45 3.92 0.31 5.20
C THR A 45 3.65 -0.56 6.42
N ILE A 46 3.13 0.04 7.50
CA ILE A 46 2.80 -0.68 8.74
C ILE A 46 1.71 -1.71 8.49
N CYS A 47 0.68 -1.36 7.72
CA CYS A 47 -0.45 -2.23 7.46
C CYS A 47 -0.19 -3.25 6.34
N TYR A 48 0.86 -3.07 5.52
CA TYR A 48 1.11 -3.89 4.34
C TYR A 48 1.19 -5.40 4.65
N SER A 49 1.76 -5.79 5.80
CA SER A 49 1.85 -7.19 6.22
C SER A 49 0.47 -7.85 6.42
N PHE A 50 -0.56 -7.09 6.76
CA PHE A 50 -1.93 -7.58 6.93
C PHE A 50 -2.70 -7.67 5.61
N VAL A 51 -2.44 -6.75 4.67
CA VAL A 51 -3.15 -6.70 3.38
C VAL A 51 -2.46 -7.51 2.29
N SER A 52 -1.13 -7.62 2.32
CA SER A 52 -0.32 -8.35 1.32
C SER A 52 -0.73 -9.82 1.13
N PRO A 53 -1.20 -10.59 2.13
CA PRO A 53 -1.69 -11.95 1.91
C PRO A 53 -2.91 -12.00 0.97
N ALA A 54 -3.78 -10.98 0.98
CA ALA A 54 -4.97 -10.91 0.13
C ALA A 54 -4.62 -10.72 -1.36
N PHE A 55 -3.43 -10.20 -1.66
CA PHE A 55 -2.94 -10.01 -3.03
C PHE A 55 -2.16 -11.21 -3.58
N ARG A 56 -2.08 -12.34 -2.84
CA ARG A 56 -1.43 -13.55 -3.35
C ARG A 56 -2.27 -14.17 -4.46
N LYS A 57 -1.63 -14.41 -5.62
CA LYS A 57 -2.26 -15.09 -6.78
C LYS A 57 -2.82 -16.46 -6.42
N ILE A 58 -2.18 -17.15 -5.47
CA ILE A 58 -2.58 -18.46 -4.99
C ILE A 58 -2.97 -18.28 -3.53
N THR A 59 -4.26 -18.41 -3.24
CA THR A 59 -4.75 -18.62 -1.87
C THR A 59 -4.41 -20.05 -1.47
N LEU A 60 -3.97 -20.27 -0.24
CA LEU A 60 -3.83 -21.63 0.28
C LEU A 60 -5.23 -22.26 0.29
N PRO A 61 -5.48 -23.31 -0.50
CA PRO A 61 -6.80 -23.94 -0.52
C PRO A 61 -7.04 -24.64 0.81
N TYR A 62 -8.31 -24.74 1.21
CA TYR A 62 -8.68 -25.61 2.32
C TYR A 62 -8.34 -27.07 1.94
N VAL A 63 -7.50 -27.70 2.75
CA VAL A 63 -7.16 -29.12 2.64
C VAL A 63 -7.38 -29.76 4.00
N PRO A 64 -8.32 -30.71 4.14
CA PRO A 64 -8.65 -31.30 5.43
C PRO A 64 -7.49 -32.14 5.97
N ALA A 65 -7.28 -32.09 7.28
CA ALA A 65 -6.34 -32.99 7.95
C ALA A 65 -6.75 -34.46 7.76
N THR A 66 -5.79 -35.30 7.35
CA THR A 66 -6.02 -36.74 7.20
C THR A 66 -6.04 -37.46 8.55
N PRO A 67 -6.71 -38.62 8.68
CA PRO A 67 -6.71 -39.39 9.93
C PRO A 67 -5.30 -39.72 10.45
N THR A 68 -4.38 -40.03 9.53
CA THR A 68 -2.97 -40.29 9.87
C THR A 68 -2.29 -39.07 10.46
N GLN A 69 -2.53 -37.87 9.93
CA GLN A 69 -1.99 -36.63 10.49
C GLN A 69 -2.53 -36.36 11.90
N ILE A 70 -3.84 -36.53 12.10
CA ILE A 70 -4.46 -36.36 13.43
C ILE A 70 -3.83 -37.34 14.43
N ASN A 71 -3.71 -38.62 14.07
CA ASN A 71 -3.08 -39.62 14.93
C ASN A 71 -1.62 -39.29 15.26
N ASN A 72 -0.85 -38.78 14.30
CA ASN A 72 0.53 -38.38 14.53
C ASN A 72 0.63 -37.19 15.48
N ILE A 73 -0.28 -36.21 15.39
CA ILE A 73 -0.35 -35.07 16.30
C ILE A 73 -0.69 -35.54 17.71
N LEU A 74 -1.75 -36.34 17.87
CA LEU A 74 -2.16 -36.88 19.17
C LEU A 74 -1.03 -37.68 19.82
N LYS A 75 -0.34 -38.52 19.05
CA LYS A 75 0.84 -39.26 19.53
C LYS A 75 2.00 -38.34 19.92
N ALA A 76 2.25 -37.26 19.18
CA ALA A 76 3.29 -36.29 19.51
C ALA A 76 2.96 -35.44 20.75
N LEU A 77 1.67 -35.29 21.07
CA LEU A 77 1.18 -34.57 22.25
C LEU A 77 1.02 -35.47 23.48
N GLU A 78 1.07 -36.79 23.32
CA GLU A 78 0.92 -37.75 24.41
C GLU A 78 1.91 -37.46 25.56
N GLY A 79 1.39 -37.37 26.78
CA GLY A 79 2.17 -37.06 27.98
C GLY A 79 2.62 -35.59 28.13
N ARG A 80 2.27 -34.70 27.19
CA ARG A 80 2.53 -33.25 27.31
C ARG A 80 1.33 -32.54 27.93
N SER A 81 1.57 -31.62 28.85
CA SER A 81 0.56 -30.74 29.43
C SER A 81 0.87 -29.28 29.08
N GLY A 82 -0.17 -28.46 28.85
CA GLY A 82 -0.01 -27.05 28.49
C GLY A 82 -1.09 -26.54 27.53
N LYS A 83 -0.92 -25.30 27.06
CA LYS A 83 -1.79 -24.69 26.04
C LYS A 83 -1.32 -25.09 24.65
N LEU A 84 -2.23 -25.58 23.82
CA LEU A 84 -2.01 -25.83 22.39
C LEU A 84 -2.62 -24.68 21.59
N ILE A 85 -1.93 -24.23 20.54
CA ILE A 85 -2.46 -23.30 19.56
C ILE A 85 -2.44 -23.99 18.19
N ASP A 86 -3.60 -24.05 17.54
CA ASP A 86 -3.75 -24.55 16.19
C ASP A 86 -3.81 -23.37 15.21
N LEU A 87 -2.72 -23.17 14.47
CA LEU A 87 -2.57 -22.03 13.57
C LEU A 87 -3.18 -22.37 12.21
N GLY A 88 -4.33 -21.76 11.92
CA GLY A 88 -5.05 -22.02 10.68
C GLY A 88 -5.93 -23.26 10.75
N SER A 89 -6.64 -23.46 11.87
CA SER A 89 -7.49 -24.63 12.14
C SER A 89 -8.49 -25.03 11.06
N GLY A 90 -8.88 -24.11 10.16
CA GLY A 90 -9.89 -24.38 9.16
C GLY A 90 -11.21 -24.77 9.82
N ASP A 91 -11.57 -26.05 9.74
CA ASP A 91 -12.79 -26.63 10.32
C ASP A 91 -12.62 -27.20 11.74
N GLY A 92 -11.44 -27.09 12.35
CA GLY A 92 -11.24 -27.34 13.79
C GLY A 92 -11.13 -28.81 14.19
N ARG A 93 -10.51 -29.65 13.35
CA ARG A 93 -10.36 -31.10 13.60
C ARG A 93 -9.15 -31.47 14.47
N ILE A 94 -8.20 -30.55 14.64
CA ILE A 94 -7.00 -30.69 15.48
C ILE A 94 -7.28 -30.00 16.81
#